data_AF-A0A3B8L4G6-F1
#
_entry.id   AF-A0A3B8L4G6-F1
#
_cell.length_a   1.000
_cell.length_b   1.000
_cell.length_c   1.000
_cell.angle_alpha   90.00
_cell.angle_beta   90.00
_cell.angle_gamma   90.00
#
_symmetry.space_group_name_H-M   'P 1'
#
loop_
_entity.id
_entity.type
_entity.pdbx_description
1 polymer ?
#
loop_
_entity_poly.entity_id
_entity_poly.type
_entity_poly.pdbx_seq_one_letter_code
_entity_poly.pdbx_strand_id
1 'polypeptide(L)'
;GLNPGSPKYCGLEIVSGTHLPEDWRGDFLTNDFRANRVCRFKVTGSGSSYQAKLMPDVIRTKHVAFRPIDIKMGPDGAIYIADWYNP
;
A
#
# COMPACT_ATOMS: atom_id res chain seq x y z
N GLY A 1 1.69 -16.58 -7.94
CA GLY A 1 1.54 -16.87 -6.50
C GLY A 1 0.61 -18.03 -6.32
N LEU A 2 0.60 -18.70 -5.18
CA LEU A 2 -0.22 -19.91 -5.00
C LEU A 2 -1.74 -19.67 -5.13
N ASN A 3 -2.19 -18.41 -5.27
CA ASN A 3 -3.58 -18.06 -5.59
C ASN A 3 -3.64 -17.31 -6.95
N PRO A 4 -4.27 -17.88 -7.99
CA PRO A 4 -4.61 -17.16 -9.21
C PRO A 4 -5.56 -15.99 -8.92
N GLY A 5 -5.32 -14.82 -9.53
CA GLY A 5 -6.19 -13.63 -9.38
C GLY A 5 -6.06 -12.87 -8.06
N SER A 6 -5.31 -13.36 -7.07
CA SER A 6 -5.04 -12.61 -5.83
C SER A 6 -3.81 -11.73 -5.98
N PRO A 7 -3.90 -10.43 -5.63
CA PRO A 7 -2.74 -9.55 -5.52
C PRO A 7 -1.75 -10.16 -4.53
N LYS A 8 -0.48 -10.24 -4.93
CA LYS A 8 0.61 -10.49 -3.99
C LYS A 8 1.11 -9.15 -3.51
N TYR A 9 0.77 -8.81 -2.29
CA TYR A 9 1.26 -7.60 -1.64
C TYR A 9 2.70 -7.76 -1.15
N CYS A 10 3.47 -6.68 -1.21
CA CYS A 10 4.82 -6.57 -0.70
C CYS A 10 5.04 -5.20 -0.06
N GLY A 11 5.85 -5.18 1.00
CA GLY A 11 5.91 -4.03 1.90
C GLY A 11 4.60 -3.80 2.65
N LEU A 12 4.68 -3.07 3.75
CA LEU A 12 3.52 -2.60 4.50
C LEU A 12 3.94 -1.40 5.33
N GLU A 13 3.10 -0.39 5.37
CA GLU A 13 3.18 0.74 6.30
C GLU A 13 1.80 1.01 6.90
N ILE A 14 1.76 1.27 8.21
CA ILE A 14 0.53 1.70 8.90
C ILE A 14 0.68 3.19 9.14
N VAL A 15 -0.04 3.99 8.36
CA VAL A 15 0.24 5.43 8.32
C VAL A 15 -0.34 6.15 9.52
N SER A 16 0.44 7.06 10.11
CA SER A 16 0.05 7.84 11.29
C SER A 16 0.41 9.33 11.20
N GLY A 17 1.19 9.72 10.20
CA GLY A 17 1.71 11.07 10.00
C GLY A 17 0.66 12.12 9.57
N THR A 18 1.14 13.33 9.36
CA THR A 18 0.31 14.53 9.14
C THR A 18 0.30 15.03 7.68
N HIS A 19 1.17 14.51 6.81
CA HIS A 19 1.19 14.88 5.39
C HIS A 19 0.16 14.13 4.54
N LEU A 20 -0.44 13.07 5.09
CA LEU A 20 -1.57 12.37 4.48
C LEU A 20 -2.89 12.89 5.07
N PRO A 21 -4.02 12.73 4.37
CA PRO A 21 -5.33 13.09 4.92
C PRO A 21 -5.59 12.39 6.24
N GLU A 22 -6.25 13.09 7.17
CA GLU A 22 -6.48 12.60 8.52
C GLU A 22 -7.25 11.26 8.56
N ASP A 23 -8.18 11.05 7.63
CA ASP A 23 -8.97 9.81 7.54
C ASP A 23 -8.15 8.58 7.14
N TRP A 24 -6.87 8.76 6.75
CA TRP A 24 -5.93 7.69 6.43
C TRP A 24 -5.20 7.18 7.67
N ARG A 25 -5.22 7.89 8.81
CA ARG A 25 -4.51 7.43 10.01
C ARG A 25 -5.01 6.04 10.42
N GLY A 26 -4.08 5.09 10.56
CA GLY A 26 -4.36 3.68 10.84
C GLY A 26 -4.67 2.83 9.61
N ASP A 27 -4.78 3.42 8.43
CA ASP A 27 -4.93 2.68 7.18
C ASP A 27 -3.60 2.04 6.77
N PHE A 28 -3.70 0.95 6.02
CA PHE A 28 -2.56 0.14 5.59
C PHE A 28 -2.21 0.48 4.16
N LEU A 29 -0.96 0.86 3.90
CA LEU A 29 -0.43 1.05 2.56
C LEU A 29 0.51 -0.09 2.20
N THR A 30 0.34 -0.67 1.02
CA THR A 30 1.12 -1.82 0.55
C THR A 30 1.25 -1.81 -0.97
N ASN A 31 2.16 -2.60 -1.52
CA ASN A 31 2.50 -2.55 -2.94
C ASN A 31 2.06 -3.81 -3.68
N ASP A 32 1.52 -3.63 -4.87
CA ASP A 32 1.22 -4.70 -5.82
C ASP A 32 2.12 -4.52 -7.05
N PHE A 33 3.35 -5.01 -6.93
CA PHE A 33 4.41 -4.85 -7.92
C PHE A 33 4.08 -5.48 -9.28
N ARG A 34 3.12 -6.41 -9.34
CA ARG A 34 2.65 -7.02 -10.61
C ARG A 34 1.62 -6.16 -11.32
N ALA A 35 0.89 -5.33 -10.58
CA ALA A 35 -0.14 -4.46 -11.10
C ALA A 35 0.27 -2.97 -11.14
N ASN A 36 1.56 -2.67 -10.90
CA ASN A 36 2.15 -1.35 -10.96
C ASN A 36 1.40 -0.30 -10.11
N ARG A 37 1.10 -0.65 -8.85
CA ARG A 37 0.29 0.18 -7.96
C ARG A 37 0.68 0.08 -6.48
N VAL A 38 0.35 1.13 -5.76
CA VAL A 38 0.32 1.19 -4.30
C VAL A 38 -1.14 1.18 -3.84
N CYS A 39 -1.50 0.19 -3.06
CA CYS A 39 -2.85 -0.03 -2.55
C CYS A 39 -3.00 0.56 -1.15
N ARG A 40 -4.20 1.09 -0.87
CA ARG A 40 -4.63 1.53 0.46
C ARG A 40 -5.75 0.62 0.95
N PHE A 41 -5.66 0.20 2.20
CA PHE A 41 -6.72 -0.53 2.89
C PHE A 41 -7.16 0.22 4.13
N LYS A 42 -8.46 0.44 4.26
CA LYS A 42 -9.06 0.85 5.53
C LYS A 42 -9.29 -0.38 6.38
N VAL A 43 -8.71 -0.42 7.57
CA VAL A 43 -8.79 -1.57 8.48
C VAL A 43 -9.67 -1.20 9.67
N THR A 44 -10.65 -2.05 9.96
CA THR A 44 -11.57 -1.87 11.09
C THR A 44 -11.63 -3.14 11.93
N GLY A 45 -11.71 -3.00 13.25
CA GLY A 45 -11.90 -4.13 14.16
C GLY A 45 -13.27 -4.79 13.95
N SER A 46 -13.33 -6.11 14.11
CA SER A 46 -14.55 -6.93 14.04
C SER A 46 -14.48 -8.03 15.10
N GLY A 47 -14.90 -7.71 16.33
CA GLY A 47 -14.70 -8.58 17.49
C GLY A 47 -13.20 -8.82 17.74
N SER A 48 -12.80 -10.10 17.79
CA SER A 48 -11.39 -10.51 17.91
C SER A 48 -10.65 -10.61 16.57
N SER A 49 -11.19 -10.01 15.51
CA SER A 49 -10.63 -10.05 14.14
C SER A 49 -10.55 -8.64 13.53
N TYR A 50 -10.00 -8.56 12.32
CA TYR A 50 -9.94 -7.34 11.53
C TYR A 50 -10.57 -7.56 10.15
N GLN A 51 -11.24 -6.53 9.65
CA GLN A 51 -11.69 -6.45 8.26
C GLN A 51 -10.89 -5.38 7.53
N ALA A 52 -10.40 -5.71 6.34
CA ALA A 52 -9.69 -4.77 5.48
C ALA A 52 -10.55 -4.48 4.23
N LYS A 53 -10.87 -3.22 4.00
CA LYS A 53 -11.56 -2.75 2.80
C LYS A 53 -10.56 -2.08 1.87
N LEU A 54 -10.46 -2.57 0.63
CA LEU A 54 -9.67 -1.91 -0.40
C LEU A 54 -10.28 -0.53 -0.70
N MET A 55 -9.43 0.49 -0.63
CA MET A 55 -9.74 1.88 -0.94
C MET A 55 -9.18 2.22 -2.33
N PRO A 56 -9.47 3.41 -2.89
CA PRO A 56 -8.80 3.87 -4.10
C PRO A 56 -7.27 3.74 -3.98
N ASP A 57 -6.63 3.26 -5.05
CA ASP A 57 -5.18 3.11 -5.12
C ASP A 57 -4.50 4.47 -4.85
N VAL A 58 -3.41 4.48 -4.07
CA VAL A 58 -2.64 5.71 -3.78
C VAL A 58 -1.95 6.21 -5.04
N ILE A 59 -1.32 5.28 -5.76
CA ILE A 59 -0.68 5.51 -7.06
C ILE A 59 -0.96 4.29 -7.91
N ARG A 60 -1.28 4.52 -9.19
CA ARG A 60 -1.39 3.46 -10.20
C ARG A 60 -0.90 3.96 -11.53
N THR A 61 -0.19 3.11 -12.25
CA THR A 61 0.27 3.42 -13.61
C THR A 61 0.12 2.20 -14.53
N LYS A 62 0.12 2.46 -15.84
CA LYS A 62 0.25 1.42 -16.87
C LYS A 62 1.70 1.11 -17.22
N HIS A 63 2.65 1.89 -16.70
CA HIS A 63 4.07 1.72 -16.99
C HIS A 63 4.63 0.49 -16.27
N VAL A 64 4.99 -0.54 -17.03
CA VAL A 64 5.41 -1.85 -16.51
C VAL A 64 6.70 -1.83 -15.68
N ALA A 65 7.48 -0.77 -15.81
CA ALA A 65 8.72 -0.63 -15.03
C ALA A 65 8.50 -0.10 -13.61
N PHE A 66 7.32 0.46 -13.30
CA PHE A 66 6.98 0.83 -11.92
C PHE A 66 6.51 -0.42 -11.18
N ARG A 67 7.40 -1.00 -10.39
CA ARG A 67 7.19 -2.20 -9.58
C ARG A 67 7.55 -1.86 -8.13
N PRO A 68 6.67 -1.16 -7.40
CA PRO A 68 6.93 -0.78 -6.03
C PRO A 68 7.07 -2.03 -5.16
N ILE A 69 8.12 -2.08 -4.32
CA ILE A 69 8.46 -3.26 -3.52
C ILE A 69 8.42 -3.00 -2.01
N ASP A 70 8.66 -1.77 -1.56
CA ASP A 70 8.49 -1.39 -0.16
C ASP A 70 7.94 0.04 -0.05
N ILE A 71 7.29 0.31 1.07
CA ILE A 71 6.77 1.62 1.44
C ILE A 71 7.05 1.87 2.92
N LYS A 72 7.49 3.08 3.25
CA LYS A 72 7.70 3.52 4.64
C LYS A 72 7.21 4.94 4.85
N MET A 73 6.77 5.22 6.07
CA MET A 73 6.52 6.60 6.50
C MET A 73 7.79 7.16 7.13
N GLY A 74 8.22 8.34 6.68
CA GLY A 74 9.30 9.09 7.30
C GLY A 74 8.84 9.78 8.59
N PRO A 75 9.78 10.26 9.42
CA PRO A 75 9.46 11.01 10.65
C PRO A 75 8.79 12.36 10.36
N ASP A 76 8.92 12.86 9.14
CA ASP A 76 8.21 14.03 8.61
C ASP A 76 6.73 13.75 8.27
N GLY A 77 6.30 12.49 8.32
CA GLY A 77 4.95 12.06 7.97
C GLY A 77 4.71 11.87 6.48
N ALA A 78 5.72 12.07 5.63
CA ALA A 78 5.65 11.73 4.21
C ALA A 78 5.79 10.22 4.00
N ILE A 79 5.32 9.72 2.86
CA ILE A 79 5.50 8.32 2.45
C ILE A 79 6.60 8.23 1.39
N TYR A 80 7.43 7.20 1.52
CA TYR A 80 8.56 6.90 0.67
C TYR A 80 8.38 5.51 0.08
N ILE A 81 8.46 5.40 -1.25
CA ILE A 81 8.25 4.16 -1.98
C ILE A 81 9.57 3.74 -2.62
N ALA A 82 10.00 2.51 -2.34
CA ALA A 82 11.10 1.88 -3.05
C ALA A 82 10.56 1.13 -4.27
N ASP A 83 11.08 1.47 -5.45
CA ASP A 83 10.68 0.87 -6.73
C ASP A 83 11.76 -0.06 -7.25
N TRP A 84 11.37 -1.26 -7.71
CA TRP A 84 12.30 -2.20 -8.34
C TRP A 84 12.32 -2.03 -9.86
N TYR A 85 13.33 -1.31 -10.33
CA TYR A 85 13.62 -1.15 -11.74
C TYR A 85 14.65 -2.18 -12.24
N ASN A 86 14.31 -2.88 -13.33
CA ASN A 86 15.23 -3.76 -14.06
C ASN A 86 14.82 -3.70 -15.55
N PRO A 87 15.52 -2.92 -16.37
CA PRO A 87 15.21 -2.74 -17.78
C PRO A 87 15.45 -3.99 -18.62
#